data_AF-A0A6P1P3B2-F1
#
_entry.id   AF-A0A6P1P3B2-F1
#
_cell.length_a   1.000
_cell.length_b   1.000
_cell.length_c   1.000
_cell.angle_alpha   90.00
_cell.angle_beta   90.00
_cell.angle_gamma   90.00
#
_symmetry.space_group_name_H-M   'P 1'
#
loop_
_entity.id
_entity.type
_entity.pdbx_description
1 polymer ?
#
loop_
_entity_poly.entity_id
_entity_poly.type
_entity_poly.pdbx_seq_one_letter_code
_entity_poly.pdbx_strand_id
1 'polypeptide(L)'
;MKKTFLALSTCLLLASCGTDSATTTTKEDSLAQAAEEAKEEELTPEPDATETETMDDNAIEEVIADEVSAGTSTSASRAPGTENPLFNLSIQKGQAGAVKIGMTIEELQKQYGYNKLKEVELQQEGTTVKAYEVLGERNRTDLRVEQQCKGTACKVWRITVLNPAFKTQNGIGVGSTYKDLKAAMNIKNVAQGEGNFVAISEDNKMSFVLDVSGMPAAEVSKLKVGTVPADTKVTSVMLF
;
A
#
# COMPACT_ATOMS: atom_id res chain seq x y z
N MET A 1 -48.77 12.27 -19.74
CA MET A 1 -49.13 11.08 -20.54
C MET A 1 -48.44 11.16 -21.89
N LYS A 2 -47.53 10.23 -22.19
CA LYS A 2 -47.18 9.77 -23.54
C LYS A 2 -46.29 8.54 -23.37
N LYS A 3 -46.86 7.38 -23.67
CA LYS A 3 -46.22 6.05 -23.62
C LYS A 3 -45.66 5.78 -25.01
N THR A 4 -44.41 5.37 -25.11
CA THR A 4 -43.85 4.85 -26.36
C THR A 4 -43.25 3.48 -26.06
N PHE A 5 -44.02 2.46 -26.40
CA PHE A 5 -43.55 1.10 -26.63
C PHE A 5 -43.08 1.02 -28.08
N LEU A 6 -41.93 0.39 -28.36
CA LEU A 6 -41.80 -0.42 -29.57
C LEU A 6 -40.79 -1.55 -29.36
N ALA A 7 -41.25 -2.74 -29.73
CA ALA A 7 -40.66 -4.06 -29.61
C ALA A 7 -39.51 -4.26 -30.64
N LEU A 8 -38.42 -4.93 -30.27
CA LEU A 8 -38.13 -6.36 -30.49
C LEU A 8 -37.81 -6.70 -31.96
N SER A 9 -36.54 -7.07 -32.23
CA SER A 9 -36.24 -8.03 -33.29
C SER A 9 -34.94 -8.78 -32.97
N THR A 10 -35.13 -10.05 -32.66
CA THR A 10 -34.14 -11.10 -32.48
C THR A 10 -33.56 -11.50 -33.84
N CYS A 11 -32.24 -11.74 -33.93
CA CYS A 11 -31.68 -12.60 -34.96
C CYS A 11 -30.70 -13.57 -34.31
N LEU A 12 -31.12 -14.83 -34.28
CA LEU A 12 -30.41 -16.01 -33.84
C LEU A 12 -29.66 -16.56 -35.07
N LEU A 13 -28.34 -16.78 -34.98
CA LEU A 13 -27.64 -17.64 -35.93
C LEU A 13 -26.81 -18.66 -35.15
N LEU A 14 -27.19 -19.92 -35.37
CA LEU A 14 -26.52 -21.14 -34.97
C LEU A 14 -25.59 -21.58 -36.12
N ALA A 15 -24.37 -22.01 -35.78
CA ALA A 15 -23.53 -22.91 -36.58
C ALA A 15 -22.72 -23.73 -35.56
N SER A 16 -23.08 -24.98 -35.27
CA SER A 16 -22.88 -26.24 -36.03
C SER A 16 -21.46 -26.79 -35.92
N CYS A 17 -21.42 -28.04 -35.44
CA CYS A 17 -20.30 -28.91 -35.11
C CYS A 17 -19.30 -29.18 -36.23
N GLY A 18 -18.08 -29.51 -35.81
CA GLY A 18 -17.12 -30.34 -36.53
C GLY A 18 -16.35 -31.22 -35.54
N THR A 19 -16.75 -32.49 -35.45
CA THR A 19 -16.07 -33.61 -34.77
C THR A 19 -14.92 -34.12 -35.63
N ASP A 20 -13.75 -34.33 -35.02
CA ASP A 20 -12.70 -35.27 -35.42
C ASP A 20 -11.71 -35.38 -34.27
N SER A 21 -11.02 -36.47 -33.97
CA SER A 21 -11.17 -37.89 -34.20
C SER A 21 -10.17 -38.53 -33.22
N ALA A 22 -10.36 -39.81 -32.93
CA ALA A 22 -9.63 -40.57 -31.92
C ALA A 22 -8.10 -40.49 -32.02
N THR A 23 -7.41 -40.56 -30.87
CA THR A 23 -6.10 -41.22 -30.78
C THR A 23 -6.01 -41.96 -29.46
N THR A 24 -6.17 -43.28 -29.55
CA THR A 24 -5.77 -44.26 -28.56
C THR A 24 -4.32 -44.65 -28.87
N THR A 25 -3.38 -44.43 -27.95
CA THR A 25 -2.18 -45.27 -27.86
C THR A 25 -1.73 -45.36 -26.41
N THR A 26 -1.96 -46.54 -25.84
CA THR A 26 -1.34 -47.08 -24.64
C THR A 26 0.18 -47.18 -24.82
N LYS A 27 0.96 -46.70 -23.85
CA LYS A 27 2.26 -47.31 -23.54
C LYS A 27 2.62 -47.05 -22.07
N GLU A 28 2.42 -48.10 -21.29
CA GLU A 28 3.27 -48.44 -20.15
C GLU A 28 4.73 -48.46 -20.63
N ASP A 29 5.64 -47.80 -19.92
CA ASP A 29 6.72 -48.46 -19.19
C ASP A 29 7.80 -47.44 -18.79
N SER A 30 8.22 -47.53 -17.52
CA SER A 30 9.59 -47.25 -17.03
C SER A 30 10.07 -45.76 -17.09
N LEU A 31 10.75 -45.16 -16.12
CA LEU A 31 11.62 -45.65 -15.07
C LEU A 31 11.54 -44.73 -13.83
N ALA A 32 11.65 -45.37 -12.66
CA ALA A 32 12.38 -44.95 -11.46
C ALA A 32 13.08 -43.57 -11.55
N GLN A 33 12.62 -42.59 -10.76
CA GLN A 33 13.18 -42.27 -9.44
C GLN A 33 14.71 -42.29 -9.41
N ALA A 34 15.31 -41.12 -9.68
CA ALA A 34 16.59 -40.72 -9.10
C ALA A 34 16.29 -39.63 -8.07
N ALA A 35 16.24 -40.05 -6.81
CA ALA A 35 16.47 -39.19 -5.67
C ALA A 35 17.97 -38.86 -5.68
N GLU A 36 18.32 -37.58 -5.83
CA GLU A 36 19.68 -37.14 -5.63
C GLU A 36 19.72 -36.16 -4.46
N GLU A 37 20.47 -36.60 -3.48
CA GLU A 37 20.80 -36.03 -2.20
C GLU A 37 21.47 -34.66 -2.37
N ALA A 38 20.87 -33.61 -1.82
CA ALA A 38 21.55 -32.34 -1.56
C ALA A 38 21.67 -32.15 -0.05
N LYS A 39 22.62 -32.92 0.50
CA LYS A 39 23.60 -32.55 1.52
C LYS A 39 23.22 -31.35 2.41
N GLU A 40 22.78 -31.69 3.62
CA GLU A 40 22.86 -30.82 4.80
C GLU A 40 24.34 -30.48 5.05
N GLU A 41 24.68 -29.20 4.98
CA GLU A 41 25.95 -28.67 5.48
C GLU A 41 25.62 -27.77 6.68
N GLU A 42 25.54 -28.43 7.83
CA GLU A 42 25.41 -27.83 9.16
C GLU A 42 26.75 -27.16 9.51
N LEU A 43 26.83 -25.85 9.25
CA LEU A 43 27.91 -25.00 9.73
C LEU A 43 27.54 -24.49 11.12
N THR A 44 28.14 -25.11 12.12
CA THR A 44 28.24 -24.57 13.48
C THR A 44 29.21 -23.38 13.50
N PRO A 45 28.85 -22.32 14.23
CA PRO A 45 29.86 -21.46 14.83
C PRO A 45 29.61 -21.26 16.33
N GLU A 46 30.50 -21.83 17.13
CA GLU A 46 30.86 -21.36 18.47
C GLU A 46 32.38 -21.59 18.63
N PRO A 47 33.09 -20.94 19.57
CA PRO A 47 32.73 -19.80 20.43
C PRO A 47 33.79 -18.67 20.32
N ASP A 48 33.47 -17.45 20.74
CA ASP A 48 34.48 -16.71 21.51
C ASP A 48 33.86 -15.74 22.49
N ALA A 49 34.36 -15.84 23.72
CA ALA A 49 34.01 -15.05 24.88
C ALA A 49 35.22 -14.18 25.19
N THR A 50 35.07 -12.87 25.28
CA THR A 50 36.04 -12.05 26.03
C THR A 50 35.38 -10.78 26.56
N GLU A 51 35.13 -10.83 27.87
CA GLU A 51 35.43 -9.84 28.92
C GLU A 51 35.08 -8.35 28.73
N THR A 52 34.13 -7.92 29.56
CA THR A 52 34.27 -6.92 30.64
C THR A 52 35.33 -5.82 30.48
N GLU A 53 34.90 -4.56 30.40
CA GLU A 53 35.49 -3.47 31.20
C GLU A 53 34.41 -2.46 31.63
N THR A 54 34.26 -2.35 32.94
CA THR A 54 33.64 -1.29 33.73
C THR A 54 34.61 -0.12 33.86
N MET A 55 34.14 1.13 33.78
CA MET A 55 34.68 2.38 34.37
C MET A 55 33.99 3.56 33.68
N ASP A 56 33.59 4.67 34.30
CA ASP A 56 33.67 5.12 35.68
C ASP A 56 32.63 6.25 35.83
N ASP A 57 32.04 6.33 37.01
CA ASP A 57 31.25 7.47 37.44
C ASP A 57 32.13 8.73 37.44
N ASN A 58 31.68 9.81 36.78
CA ASN A 58 32.21 11.13 37.09
C ASN A 58 31.06 12.10 37.34
N ALA A 59 30.68 12.13 38.62
CA ALA A 59 29.98 13.23 39.23
C ALA A 59 30.91 14.45 39.25
N ILE A 60 30.46 15.56 38.65
CA ILE A 60 30.94 16.89 39.04
C ILE A 60 29.70 17.75 39.27
N GLU A 61 29.61 18.19 40.52
CA GLU A 61 28.60 19.06 41.11
C GLU A 61 28.55 20.47 40.49
N GLU A 62 27.40 21.09 40.77
CA GLU A 62 27.10 22.52 40.76
C GLU A 62 28.28 23.45 41.03
N VAL A 63 28.38 24.52 40.24
CA VAL A 63 28.63 25.86 40.80
C VAL A 63 28.05 26.97 39.90
N ILE A 64 27.03 27.61 40.46
CA ILE A 64 26.83 29.06 40.59
C ILE A 64 26.35 29.88 39.38
N ALA A 65 25.30 30.64 39.71
CA ALA A 65 24.49 31.56 38.93
C ALA A 65 25.15 32.92 38.63
N ASP A 66 24.34 33.75 37.94
CA ASP A 66 24.45 35.20 37.66
C ASP A 66 25.37 35.64 36.50
N GLU A 67 24.97 36.47 35.55
CA GLU A 67 23.76 37.24 35.27
C GLU A 67 23.70 37.61 33.77
N VAL A 68 22.49 37.61 33.23
CA VAL A 68 21.91 38.60 32.29
C VAL A 68 22.79 39.18 31.17
N SER A 69 22.52 38.77 29.93
CA SER A 69 22.58 39.71 28.79
C SER A 69 21.70 39.27 27.60
N ALA A 70 20.61 40.03 27.44
CA ALA A 70 19.94 40.40 26.20
C ALA A 70 19.82 39.38 25.04
N GLY A 71 18.58 38.92 24.83
CA GLY A 71 18.00 39.01 23.48
C GLY A 71 18.13 37.80 22.56
N THR A 72 18.15 36.57 23.07
CA THR A 72 17.78 35.40 22.25
C THR A 72 16.27 35.25 22.29
N SER A 73 15.60 35.79 21.26
CA SER A 73 14.22 35.42 20.95
C SER A 73 14.17 33.90 20.85
N THR A 74 13.65 33.27 21.88
CA THR A 74 13.29 31.86 21.90
C THR A 74 12.35 31.65 20.72
N SER A 75 12.89 31.07 19.65
CA SER A 75 12.13 30.55 18.51
C SER A 75 11.38 29.32 19.03
N ALA A 76 10.39 29.56 19.87
CA ALA A 76 9.50 28.56 20.38
C ALA A 76 8.67 28.06 19.20
N SER A 77 8.97 26.83 18.79
CA SER A 77 8.05 25.87 18.18
C SER A 77 6.91 26.50 17.37
N ARG A 78 7.26 27.09 16.23
CA ARG A 78 6.26 27.36 15.20
C ARG A 78 5.71 26.00 14.77
N ALA A 79 4.42 25.77 15.03
CA ALA A 79 3.73 24.58 14.53
C ALA A 79 4.10 24.41 13.05
N PRO A 80 4.48 23.19 12.62
CA PRO A 80 4.95 22.98 11.27
C PRO A 80 3.94 23.54 10.28
N GLY A 81 4.39 24.52 9.49
CA GLY A 81 3.53 25.17 8.53
C GLY A 81 3.09 24.18 7.45
N THR A 82 1.93 24.44 6.84
CA THR A 82 1.39 23.69 5.69
C THR A 82 2.33 23.62 4.47
N GLU A 83 3.37 24.45 4.46
CA GLU A 83 4.45 24.46 3.46
C GLU A 83 5.38 23.25 3.57
N ASN A 84 5.45 22.58 4.72
CA ASN A 84 6.26 21.37 4.87
C ASN A 84 5.48 20.14 4.39
N PRO A 85 5.92 19.46 3.33
CA PRO A 85 5.20 18.34 2.73
C PRO A 85 5.02 17.15 3.67
N LEU A 86 5.81 17.06 4.74
CA LEU A 86 5.67 16.04 5.78
C LEU A 86 4.42 16.23 6.65
N PHE A 87 3.86 17.45 6.69
CA PHE A 87 2.72 17.78 7.54
C PHE A 87 1.42 18.01 6.77
N ASN A 88 1.46 17.88 5.43
CA ASN A 88 0.25 17.81 4.63
C ASN A 88 -0.30 16.38 4.65
N LEU A 89 -1.21 16.10 5.58
CA LEU A 89 -1.79 14.77 5.81
C LEU A 89 -3.20 14.65 5.18
N SER A 90 -3.37 15.22 3.99
CA SER A 90 -4.64 15.16 3.26
C SER A 90 -4.64 14.10 2.17
N ILE A 91 -5.80 13.47 1.95
CA ILE A 91 -6.05 12.56 0.83
C ILE A 91 -7.07 13.21 -0.10
N GLN A 92 -6.73 13.29 -1.38
CA GLN A 92 -7.58 13.80 -2.45
C GLN A 92 -7.48 12.88 -3.66
N LYS A 93 -8.36 13.07 -4.64
CA LYS A 93 -8.33 12.33 -5.90
C LYS A 93 -6.96 12.46 -6.56
N GLY A 94 -6.23 11.35 -6.65
CA GLY A 94 -4.88 11.29 -7.24
C GLY A 94 -3.79 12.00 -6.43
N GLN A 95 -4.01 12.33 -5.15
CA GLN A 95 -3.00 13.02 -4.33
C GLN A 95 -3.07 12.60 -2.86
N ALA A 96 -1.90 12.33 -2.26
CA ALA A 96 -1.74 12.19 -0.82
C ALA A 96 -0.63 13.13 -0.34
N GLY A 97 -1.01 14.11 0.46
CA GLY A 97 -0.09 15.15 0.91
C GLY A 97 0.50 15.92 -0.26
N ALA A 98 1.84 15.93 -0.38
CA ALA A 98 2.51 16.56 -1.51
C ALA A 98 2.70 15.62 -2.72
N VAL A 99 2.48 14.31 -2.57
CA VAL A 99 2.62 13.34 -3.67
C VAL A 99 1.39 13.35 -4.55
N LYS A 100 1.57 13.56 -5.86
CA LYS A 100 0.50 13.56 -6.87
C LYS A 100 0.74 12.50 -7.94
N ILE A 101 -0.31 11.79 -8.35
CA ILE A 101 -0.26 10.92 -9.52
C ILE A 101 0.11 11.77 -10.74
N GLY A 102 1.05 11.27 -11.54
CA GLY A 102 1.55 11.91 -12.74
C GLY A 102 2.76 12.84 -12.54
N MET A 103 3.12 13.18 -11.30
CA MET A 103 4.38 13.92 -11.03
C MET A 103 5.59 13.05 -11.36
N THR A 104 6.70 13.66 -11.73
CA THR A 104 7.93 12.91 -12.00
C THR A 104 8.57 12.41 -10.70
N ILE A 105 9.37 11.35 -10.79
CA ILE A 105 10.12 10.86 -9.63
C ILE A 105 11.17 11.87 -9.17
N GLU A 106 11.72 12.67 -10.09
CA GLU A 106 12.61 13.78 -9.75
C GLU A 106 11.89 14.85 -8.92
N GLU A 107 10.65 15.22 -9.28
CA GLU A 107 9.82 16.14 -8.49
C GLU A 107 9.54 15.57 -7.10
N LEU A 108 9.26 14.25 -7.00
CA LEU A 108 9.02 13.57 -5.73
C LEU A 108 10.26 13.66 -4.82
N GLN A 109 11.44 13.37 -5.39
CA GLN A 109 12.73 13.45 -4.71
C GLN A 109 13.05 14.86 -4.24
N LYS A 110 12.80 15.86 -5.09
CA LYS A 110 12.97 17.27 -4.72
C LYS A 110 12.01 17.70 -3.61
N GLN A 111 10.78 17.21 -3.62
CA GLN A 111 9.75 17.57 -2.66
C GLN A 111 10.08 17.08 -1.25
N TYR A 112 10.51 15.82 -1.10
CA TYR A 112 10.74 15.21 0.22
C TYR A 112 12.21 15.22 0.65
N GLY A 113 13.14 15.36 -0.29
CA GLY A 113 14.56 15.13 -0.07
C GLY A 113 14.90 13.63 -0.03
N TYR A 114 16.14 13.30 -0.38
CA TYR A 114 16.62 11.92 -0.47
C TYR A 114 16.61 11.15 0.86
N ASN A 115 16.68 11.85 1.99
CA ASN A 115 16.67 11.24 3.32
C ASN A 115 15.27 10.83 3.80
N LYS A 116 14.21 11.29 3.13
CA LYS A 116 12.81 10.95 3.43
C LYS A 116 12.19 10.03 2.40
N LEU A 117 12.98 9.56 1.43
CA LEU A 117 12.57 8.56 0.47
C LEU A 117 13.48 7.35 0.59
N LYS A 118 12.87 6.18 0.66
CA LYS A 118 13.58 4.90 0.60
C LYS A 118 13.11 4.15 -0.64
N GLU A 119 14.02 3.84 -1.55
CA GLU A 119 13.71 2.99 -2.69
C GLU A 119 13.48 1.56 -2.20
N VAL A 120 12.44 0.91 -2.73
CA VAL A 120 12.07 -0.47 -2.44
C VAL A 120 11.64 -1.17 -3.72
N GLU A 121 11.67 -2.50 -3.68
CA GLU A 121 11.15 -3.35 -4.75
C GLU A 121 9.87 -4.03 -4.28
N LEU A 122 8.86 -4.10 -5.15
CA LEU A 122 7.59 -4.77 -4.91
C LEU A 122 7.40 -5.88 -5.93
N GLN A 123 6.78 -6.98 -5.51
CA GLN A 123 6.33 -8.04 -6.42
C GLN A 123 4.88 -7.77 -6.82
N GLN A 124 4.63 -7.59 -8.11
CA GLN A 124 3.29 -7.35 -8.68
C GLN A 124 3.11 -8.18 -9.93
N GLU A 125 2.05 -8.98 -9.99
CA GLU A 125 1.76 -9.87 -11.12
C GLU A 125 2.98 -10.73 -11.56
N GLY A 126 3.84 -11.13 -10.61
CA GLY A 126 5.06 -11.90 -10.88
C GLY A 126 6.24 -11.08 -11.42
N THR A 127 6.13 -9.75 -11.44
CA THR A 127 7.19 -8.82 -11.86
C THR A 127 7.68 -7.98 -10.67
N THR A 128 8.99 -7.81 -10.57
CA THR A 128 9.60 -6.86 -9.65
C THR A 128 9.45 -5.43 -10.19
N VAL A 129 8.79 -4.56 -9.43
CA VAL A 129 8.65 -3.13 -9.75
C VAL A 129 9.32 -2.27 -8.70
N LYS A 130 9.92 -1.15 -9.14
CA LYS A 130 10.48 -0.15 -8.22
C LYS A 130 9.39 0.73 -7.63
N ALA A 131 9.53 1.04 -6.35
CA ALA A 131 8.69 1.98 -5.64
C ALA A 131 9.51 2.80 -4.62
N TYR A 132 8.89 3.83 -4.07
CA TYR A 132 9.46 4.65 -3.00
C TYR A 132 8.57 4.61 -1.77
N GLU A 133 9.18 4.41 -0.61
CA GLU A 133 8.58 4.65 0.69
C GLU A 133 8.85 6.09 1.11
N VAL A 134 7.80 6.87 1.32
CA VAL A 134 7.90 8.21 1.90
C VAL A 134 7.89 8.05 3.42
N LEU A 135 8.97 8.47 4.06
CA LEU A 135 9.17 8.32 5.49
C LEU A 135 8.66 9.53 6.25
N GLY A 136 7.73 9.31 7.16
CA GLY A 136 7.21 10.33 8.05
C GLY A 136 8.12 10.62 9.25
N GLU A 137 7.49 11.02 10.35
CA GLU A 137 8.16 11.13 11.64
C GLU A 137 8.63 9.75 12.15
N ARG A 138 9.75 9.72 12.88
CA ARG A 138 10.35 8.47 13.40
C ARG A 138 10.67 7.41 12.32
N ASN A 139 10.82 7.84 11.06
CA ASN A 139 11.16 6.99 9.91
C ASN A 139 10.16 5.86 9.63
N ARG A 140 8.89 6.02 10.05
CA ARG A 140 7.81 5.11 9.64
C ARG A 140 7.40 5.40 8.20
N THR A 141 7.02 4.36 7.45
CA THR A 141 6.48 4.53 6.11
C THR A 141 5.08 5.12 6.17
N ASP A 142 4.93 6.34 5.64
CA ASP A 142 3.64 7.03 5.59
C ASP A 142 2.91 6.75 4.28
N LEU A 143 3.66 6.78 3.18
CA LEU A 143 3.17 6.51 1.83
C LEU A 143 4.08 5.51 1.13
N ARG A 144 3.52 4.71 0.25
CA ARG A 144 4.23 3.93 -0.75
C ARG A 144 3.85 4.41 -2.13
N VAL A 145 4.83 4.77 -2.93
CA VAL A 145 4.67 5.47 -4.21
C VAL A 145 5.27 4.59 -5.29
N GLU A 146 4.41 4.06 -6.15
CA GLU A 146 4.86 3.22 -7.26
C GLU A 146 5.07 4.07 -8.49
N GLN A 147 6.03 3.68 -9.34
CA GLN A 147 6.38 4.40 -10.55
C GLN A 147 6.05 3.62 -11.82
N GLN A 148 5.66 4.34 -12.87
CA GLN A 148 5.54 3.81 -14.22
C GLN A 148 6.50 4.59 -15.13
N CYS A 149 7.31 3.87 -15.91
CA CYS A 149 8.34 4.45 -16.76
C CYS A 149 8.02 4.27 -18.24
N LYS A 150 8.26 5.32 -19.02
CA LYS A 150 8.29 5.26 -20.48
C LYS A 150 9.70 5.68 -20.94
N GLY A 151 10.55 4.70 -21.22
CA GLY A 151 11.98 4.92 -21.39
C GLY A 151 12.61 5.33 -20.06
N THR A 152 13.36 6.43 -20.04
CA THR A 152 13.99 6.99 -18.83
C THR A 152 13.06 7.89 -18.01
N ALA A 153 11.90 8.25 -18.55
CA ALA A 153 10.94 9.12 -17.86
C ALA A 153 10.01 8.30 -16.98
N CYS A 154 10.21 8.36 -15.66
CA CYS A 154 9.35 7.71 -14.67
C CYS A 154 8.43 8.71 -13.98
N LYS A 155 7.18 8.32 -13.78
CA LYS A 155 6.16 9.12 -13.10
C LYS A 155 5.47 8.31 -12.01
N VAL A 156 4.99 8.99 -10.98
CA VAL A 156 4.09 8.40 -9.98
C VAL A 156 2.82 7.91 -10.67
N TRP A 157 2.50 6.63 -10.55
CA TRP A 157 1.27 6.07 -11.14
C TRP A 157 0.25 5.63 -10.10
N ARG A 158 0.71 5.31 -8.89
CA ARG A 158 -0.13 4.85 -7.80
C ARG A 158 0.47 5.26 -6.47
N ILE A 159 -0.40 5.59 -5.52
CA ILE A 159 -0.02 6.01 -4.18
C ILE A 159 -0.81 5.17 -3.18
N THR A 160 -0.11 4.45 -2.30
CA THR A 160 -0.71 3.73 -1.18
C THR A 160 -0.42 4.48 0.12
N VAL A 161 -1.48 4.92 0.79
CA VAL A 161 -1.45 5.59 2.08
C VAL A 161 -1.50 4.54 3.19
N LEU A 162 -0.50 4.58 4.07
CA LEU A 162 -0.34 3.64 5.19
C LEU A 162 -0.49 4.32 6.55
N ASN A 163 -0.18 5.62 6.65
CA ASN A 163 -0.29 6.36 7.90
C ASN A 163 -1.76 6.75 8.21
N PRO A 164 -2.32 6.37 9.39
CA PRO A 164 -3.67 6.75 9.80
C PRO A 164 -3.95 8.23 9.95
N ALA A 165 -2.90 9.06 10.07
CA ALA A 165 -3.08 10.50 10.16
C ALA A 165 -3.54 11.13 8.84
N PHE A 166 -3.35 10.46 7.71
CA PHE A 166 -3.86 10.91 6.42
C PHE A 166 -5.38 10.74 6.34
N LYS A 167 -6.10 11.81 5.98
CA LYS A 167 -7.56 11.82 5.86
C LYS A 167 -8.05 12.56 4.62
N THR A 168 -9.13 12.09 4.04
CA THR A 168 -9.92 12.87 3.07
C THR A 168 -10.66 14.02 3.75
N GLN A 169 -11.23 14.93 2.96
CA GLN A 169 -12.04 16.05 3.48
C GLN A 169 -13.23 15.55 4.34
N ASN A 170 -13.76 14.37 4.05
CA ASN A 170 -14.86 13.75 4.81
C ASN A 170 -14.36 12.88 5.98
N GLY A 171 -13.06 12.95 6.34
CA GLY A 171 -12.49 12.20 7.47
C GLY A 171 -12.24 10.72 7.21
N ILE A 172 -12.35 10.24 5.96
CA ILE A 172 -12.05 8.85 5.61
C ILE A 172 -10.55 8.64 5.41
N GLY A 173 -10.00 7.57 5.99
CA GLY A 173 -8.63 7.12 5.79
C GLY A 173 -8.39 5.77 6.47
N VAL A 174 -7.12 5.43 6.74
CA VAL A 174 -6.79 4.21 7.50
C VAL A 174 -7.40 4.27 8.91
N GLY A 175 -8.00 3.16 9.34
CA GLY A 175 -8.73 3.03 10.61
C GLY A 175 -10.23 3.35 10.53
N SER A 176 -10.72 3.97 9.45
CA SER A 176 -12.16 4.15 9.20
C SER A 176 -12.86 2.79 9.04
N THR A 177 -14.14 2.73 9.37
CA THR A 177 -14.95 1.51 9.16
C THR A 177 -15.57 1.49 7.76
N TYR A 178 -16.01 0.32 7.31
CA TYR A 178 -16.77 0.19 6.07
C TYR A 178 -18.09 0.97 6.09
N LYS A 179 -18.73 1.08 7.27
CA LYS A 179 -19.89 1.95 7.48
C LYS A 179 -19.56 3.42 7.21
N ASP A 180 -18.46 3.93 7.76
CA ASP A 180 -18.02 5.32 7.54
C ASP A 180 -17.75 5.55 6.04
N LEU A 181 -17.08 4.59 5.41
CA LEU A 181 -16.74 4.63 4.00
C LEU A 181 -18.00 4.71 3.11
N LYS A 182 -19.02 3.88 3.36
CA LYS A 182 -20.28 3.92 2.61
C LYS A 182 -21.10 5.19 2.85
N ALA A 183 -20.98 5.79 4.03
CA ALA A 183 -21.66 7.05 4.34
C ALA A 183 -21.02 8.24 3.62
N ALA A 184 -19.69 8.21 3.43
CA ALA A 184 -18.94 9.32 2.86
C ALA A 184 -18.71 9.21 1.35
N MET A 185 -18.76 8.01 0.77
CA MET A 185 -18.37 7.76 -0.62
C MET A 185 -19.25 6.73 -1.32
N ASN A 186 -19.38 6.91 -2.64
CA ASN A 186 -20.03 5.96 -3.52
C ASN A 186 -19.12 4.75 -3.75
N ILE A 187 -19.41 3.62 -3.11
CA ILE A 187 -18.68 2.36 -3.30
C ILE A 187 -19.35 1.56 -4.40
N LYS A 188 -18.66 1.44 -5.53
CA LYS A 188 -19.16 0.77 -6.74
C LYS A 188 -18.99 -0.74 -6.67
N ASN A 189 -17.86 -1.18 -6.11
CA ASN A 189 -17.50 -2.59 -6.09
C ASN A 189 -16.73 -2.95 -4.81
N VAL A 190 -16.75 -4.23 -4.45
CA VAL A 190 -15.81 -4.84 -3.53
C VAL A 190 -15.27 -6.11 -4.19
N ALA A 191 -13.96 -6.35 -4.10
CA ALA A 191 -13.34 -7.46 -4.79
C ALA A 191 -12.05 -7.91 -4.08
N GLN A 192 -11.63 -9.14 -4.34
CA GLN A 192 -10.28 -9.59 -4.05
C GLN A 192 -9.33 -9.09 -5.14
N GLY A 193 -8.21 -8.47 -4.77
CA GLY A 193 -7.12 -8.11 -5.68
C GLY A 193 -5.77 -8.38 -5.01
N GLU A 194 -4.84 -9.02 -5.72
CA GLU A 194 -3.46 -9.32 -5.26
C GLU A 194 -3.32 -9.57 -3.75
N GLY A 195 -4.06 -10.56 -3.23
CA GLY A 195 -4.01 -10.96 -1.81
C GLY A 195 -4.79 -10.09 -0.82
N ASN A 196 -5.36 -8.97 -1.27
CA ASN A 196 -6.14 -8.03 -0.47
C ASN A 196 -7.61 -8.02 -0.85
N PHE A 197 -8.50 -7.80 0.11
CA PHE A 197 -9.91 -7.52 -0.17
C PHE A 197 -10.12 -6.01 -0.16
N VAL A 198 -10.69 -5.44 -1.22
CA VAL A 198 -10.76 -3.98 -1.41
C VAL A 198 -12.19 -3.51 -1.67
N ALA A 199 -12.51 -2.31 -1.19
CA ALA A 199 -13.68 -1.54 -1.60
C ALA A 199 -13.26 -0.42 -2.56
N ILE A 200 -13.98 -0.24 -3.66
CA ILE A 200 -13.58 0.66 -4.75
C ILE A 200 -14.59 1.80 -4.91
N SER A 201 -14.08 3.03 -4.89
CA SER A 201 -14.80 4.24 -5.27
C SER A 201 -14.21 4.79 -6.58
N GLU A 202 -14.85 4.46 -7.69
CA GLU A 202 -14.38 4.88 -9.03
C GLU A 202 -14.45 6.39 -9.23
N ASP A 203 -15.47 7.04 -8.66
CA ASP A 203 -15.68 8.50 -8.76
C ASP A 203 -14.49 9.26 -8.16
N ASN A 204 -14.02 8.78 -7.01
CA ASN A 204 -12.90 9.34 -6.26
C ASN A 204 -11.53 8.82 -6.72
N LYS A 205 -11.50 7.77 -7.55
CA LYS A 205 -10.28 7.05 -7.95
C LYS A 205 -9.47 6.56 -6.74
N MET A 206 -10.19 5.91 -5.83
CA MET A 206 -9.62 5.35 -4.60
C MET A 206 -10.11 3.92 -4.40
N SER A 207 -9.24 3.08 -3.88
CA SER A 207 -9.59 1.78 -3.32
C SER A 207 -9.10 1.67 -1.89
N PHE A 208 -9.91 1.04 -1.05
CA PHE A 208 -9.69 0.93 0.39
C PHE A 208 -9.48 -0.55 0.71
N VAL A 209 -8.30 -0.91 1.21
CA VAL A 209 -8.04 -2.29 1.65
C VAL A 209 -8.78 -2.52 2.95
N LEU A 210 -9.56 -3.59 2.99
CA LEU A 210 -10.41 -3.96 4.11
C LEU A 210 -9.76 -5.10 4.91
N ASP A 211 -9.78 -4.97 6.23
CA ASP A 211 -9.31 -6.02 7.14
C ASP A 211 -10.33 -7.17 7.20
N VAL A 212 -10.04 -8.22 6.44
CA VAL A 212 -10.80 -9.47 6.45
C VAL A 212 -10.01 -10.62 7.07
N SER A 213 -8.91 -10.32 7.76
CA SER A 213 -8.01 -11.35 8.32
C SER A 213 -8.68 -12.25 9.35
N GLY A 214 -9.72 -11.74 10.04
CA GLY A 214 -10.54 -12.50 10.99
C GLY A 214 -11.68 -13.32 10.36
N MET A 215 -11.84 -13.33 9.03
CA MET A 215 -12.95 -14.00 8.35
C MET A 215 -12.49 -15.28 7.63
N PRO A 216 -13.31 -16.35 7.61
CA PRO A 216 -13.04 -17.52 6.78
C PRO A 216 -13.02 -17.17 5.29
N ALA A 217 -12.08 -17.75 4.52
CA ALA A 217 -11.94 -17.46 3.08
C ALA A 217 -13.23 -17.72 2.27
N ALA A 218 -14.00 -18.75 2.65
CA ALA A 218 -15.29 -19.07 2.04
C ALA A 218 -16.37 -17.99 2.29
N GLU A 219 -16.22 -17.18 3.32
CA GLU A 219 -17.08 -16.02 3.59
C GLU A 219 -16.58 -14.79 2.83
N VAL A 220 -15.26 -14.54 2.82
CA VAL A 220 -14.64 -13.42 2.09
C VAL A 220 -15.01 -13.45 0.60
N SER A 221 -14.94 -14.62 -0.04
CA SER A 221 -15.32 -14.80 -1.45
C SER A 221 -16.78 -14.50 -1.78
N LYS A 222 -17.67 -14.46 -0.77
CA LYS A 222 -19.10 -14.15 -0.94
C LYS A 222 -19.42 -12.68 -0.67
N LEU A 223 -18.45 -11.91 -0.17
CA LEU A 223 -18.65 -10.51 0.18
C LEU A 223 -18.98 -9.68 -1.08
N LYS A 224 -19.99 -8.83 -0.93
CA LYS A 224 -20.47 -7.85 -1.90
C LYS A 224 -20.64 -6.52 -1.20
N VAL A 225 -20.85 -5.44 -1.96
CA VAL A 225 -21.02 -4.06 -1.42
C VAL A 225 -22.11 -3.96 -0.33
N GLY A 226 -23.11 -4.85 -0.37
CA GLY A 226 -24.19 -4.92 0.62
C GLY A 226 -23.91 -5.81 1.84
N THR A 227 -22.91 -6.67 1.79
CA THR A 227 -22.71 -7.75 2.79
C THR A 227 -21.39 -7.66 3.56
N VAL A 228 -20.50 -6.73 3.21
CA VAL A 228 -19.32 -6.44 4.04
C VAL A 228 -19.78 -5.94 5.41
N PRO A 229 -19.28 -6.52 6.52
CA PRO A 229 -19.62 -6.08 7.87
C PRO A 229 -19.32 -4.59 8.08
N ALA A 230 -20.20 -3.93 8.84
CA ALA A 230 -20.17 -2.49 9.02
C ALA A 230 -18.89 -2.00 9.73
N ASP A 231 -18.35 -2.81 10.63
CA ASP A 231 -17.19 -2.54 11.48
C ASP A 231 -15.84 -2.92 10.84
N THR A 232 -15.85 -3.61 9.69
CA THR A 232 -14.64 -3.94 8.92
C THR A 232 -13.78 -2.70 8.71
N LYS A 233 -12.51 -2.77 9.09
CA LYS A 233 -11.60 -1.63 9.11
C LYS A 233 -10.87 -1.45 7.79
N VAL A 234 -10.57 -0.20 7.45
CA VAL A 234 -9.65 0.16 6.38
C VAL A 234 -8.22 0.08 6.88
N THR A 235 -7.36 -0.70 6.23
CA THR A 235 -5.93 -0.87 6.61
C THR A 235 -4.99 -0.04 5.74
N SER A 236 -5.37 0.26 4.49
CA SER A 236 -4.65 1.17 3.61
C SER A 236 -5.59 1.81 2.59
N VAL A 237 -5.16 2.92 2.00
CA VAL A 237 -5.90 3.61 0.93
C VAL A 237 -5.01 3.73 -0.29
N MET A 238 -5.44 3.20 -1.43
CA MET A 238 -4.71 3.27 -2.69
C MET A 238 -5.40 4.25 -3.64
N LEU A 239 -4.62 5.15 -4.23
CA LEU A 239 -5.03 6.14 -5.23
C LEU A 239 -4.53 5.69 -6.61
N PHE A 240 -5.36 5.83 -7.64
CA PHE A 240 -5.07 5.41 -9.01
C PHE A 240 -5.68 6.35 -10.08
#